data_AF-A0A161J299-F1
#
_entry.id   AF-A0A161J299-F1
#
_cell.length_a   1.000
_cell.length_b   1.000
_cell.length_c   1.000
_cell.angle_alpha   90.00
_cell.angle_beta   90.00
_cell.angle_gamma   90.00
#
_symmetry.space_group_name_H-M   'P 1'
#
loop_
_entity.id
_entity.type
_entity.pdbx_description
1 polymer ?
#
loop_
_entity_poly.entity_id
_entity_poly.type
_entity_poly.pdbx_seq_one_letter_code
_entity_poly.pdbx_strand_id
1 'polypeptide(L)' 'MCEKMMLDVNDIMKLTGIGKNKAYGLLQSKQFPVKMIGKKRLVHKDIFNDWLKGKEYKVR' A
#
# COMPACT_ATOMS: atom_id res chain seq x y z
N MET A 1 -7.57 4.04 -20.63
CA MET A 1 -6.69 4.33 -19.48
C MET A 1 -6.74 3.12 -18.56
N CYS A 2 -5.73 2.25 -18.56
CA CYS A 2 -5.74 1.07 -17.68
C CYS A 2 -5.51 1.52 -16.24
N GLU A 3 -6.55 1.50 -15.42
CA GLU A 3 -6.43 1.76 -14.00
C GLU A 3 -5.72 0.59 -13.33
N LYS A 4 -4.53 0.87 -12.77
CA LYS A 4 -3.77 -0.14 -12.03
C LYS A 4 -4.46 -0.37 -10.68
N MET A 5 -5.10 -1.53 -10.53
CA MET A 5 -5.82 -1.90 -9.28
C MET A 5 -4.87 -2.13 -8.10
N MET A 6 -3.61 -2.48 -8.37
CA MET A 6 -2.61 -2.84 -7.37
C MET A 6 -1.48 -1.80 -7.35
N LEU A 7 -1.25 -1.20 -6.19
CA LEU A 7 -0.18 -0.24 -5.93
C LEU A 7 1.05 -0.98 -5.41
N ASP A 8 2.20 -0.74 -6.03
CA ASP A 8 3.49 -1.16 -5.50
C ASP A 8 4.16 -0.05 -4.66
N VAL A 9 5.33 -0.35 -4.10
CA VAL A 9 6.11 0.61 -3.30
C VAL A 9 6.32 1.94 -4.04
N ASN A 10 6.63 1.91 -5.34
CA ASN A 10 6.88 3.12 -6.11
C ASN A 10 5.59 3.92 -6.32
N ASP A 11 4.46 3.24 -6.51
CA ASP A 11 3.17 3.92 -6.61
C ASP A 11 2.80 4.60 -5.29
N ILE A 12 3.02 3.94 -4.15
CA ILE A 12 2.81 4.53 -2.83
C ILE A 12 3.72 5.75 -2.63
N MET A 13 4.99 5.66 -3.02
CA MET A 13 5.92 6.79 -2.97
C MET A 13 5.42 7.97 -3.82
N LYS A 14 4.93 7.71 -5.04
CA LYS A 14 4.38 8.76 -5.92
C LYS A 14 3.08 9.37 -5.38
N LEU A 15 2.22 8.56 -4.79
CA LEU A 15 0.92 9.01 -4.25
C LEU A 15 1.06 9.79 -2.95
N THR A 16 1.98 9.40 -2.07
CA THR A 16 2.12 9.99 -0.73
C THR A 16 3.29 10.97 -0.62
N GLY A 17 4.20 10.98 -1.59
CA GLY A 17 5.43 11.77 -1.54
C GLY A 17 6.45 11.28 -0.49
N ILE A 18 6.24 10.12 0.13
CA ILE A 18 7.16 9.62 1.16
C ILE A 18 8.38 8.92 0.54
N GLY A 19 9.50 9.00 1.26
CA GLY A 19 10.71 8.26 0.89
C GLY A 19 10.54 6.74 0.97
N LYS A 20 11.35 6.02 0.20
CA LYS A 20 11.33 4.55 0.07
C LYS A 20 11.29 3.82 1.41
N ASN A 21 12.09 4.25 2.39
CA ASN A 21 12.16 3.62 3.70
C ASN A 21 10.83 3.72 4.46
N LYS A 22 10.17 4.89 4.40
CA LYS A 22 8.84 5.08 5.00
C LYS A 22 7.79 4.23 4.29
N ALA A 23 7.81 4.16 2.96
CA ALA A 23 6.90 3.31 2.19
C ALA A 23 7.07 1.81 2.52
N TYR A 24 8.31 1.34 2.63
CA TYR A 24 8.60 -0.03 3.07
C TYR A 24 8.13 -0.30 4.49
N GLY A 25 8.42 0.62 5.43
CA GLY A 25 7.93 0.54 6.80
C GLY A 25 6.41 0.48 6.88
N LEU A 26 5.71 1.26 6.03
CA LEU A 26 4.26 1.26 5.92
C LEU A 26 3.70 -0.07 5.42
N LEU A 27 4.31 -0.65 4.39
CA LEU A 27 3.92 -1.95 3.86
C LEU A 27 4.30 -3.12 4.80
N GLN A 28 5.21 -2.89 5.74
CA GLN A 28 5.63 -3.86 6.75
C GLN A 28 4.88 -3.70 8.09
N SER A 29 4.27 -2.54 8.35
CA SER A 29 3.57 -2.24 9.61
C SER A 29 2.32 -3.09 9.84
N LYS A 30 1.87 -3.85 8.82
CA LYS A 30 0.66 -4.70 8.85
C LYS A 30 -0.61 -3.93 9.22
N GLN A 31 -0.66 -2.61 9.00
CA GLN A 31 -1.85 -1.79 9.26
C GLN A 31 -2.97 -1.99 8.23
N PHE A 32 -2.66 -2.61 7.09
CA PHE A 32 -3.59 -2.93 6.02
C PHE A 32 -3.10 -4.19 5.29
N PRO A 33 -4.00 -4.93 4.60
CA PRO A 33 -3.63 -6.16 3.92
C PRO A 33 -2.74 -5.87 2.70
N VAL A 34 -1.48 -6.33 2.79
CA VAL A 34 -0.48 -6.29 1.72
C VAL A 34 -0.30 -7.69 1.17
N LYS A 35 -0.38 -7.84 -0.14
CA LYS A 35 -0.08 -9.10 -0.83
C LYS A 35 1.34 -9.07 -1.38
N MET A 36 2.09 -10.14 -1.13
CA MET A 36 3.39 -10.35 -1.77
C MET A 36 3.17 -11.17 -3.04
N ILE A 37 3.51 -10.59 -4.20
CA ILE A 37 3.45 -11.29 -5.49
C ILE A 37 4.87 -11.28 -6.06
N GLY A 38 5.49 -12.47 -6.08
CA GLY A 38 6.92 -12.62 -6.39
C GLY A 38 7.78 -11.85 -5.38
N LYS A 39 8.61 -10.92 -5.87
CA LYS A 39 9.47 -10.05 -5.04
C LYS A 39 8.84 -8.70 -4.70
N LYS A 40 7.62 -8.42 -5.17
CA LYS A 40 6.95 -7.12 -4.99
C LYS A 40 5.87 -7.21 -3.92
N ARG A 41 5.78 -6.17 -3.10
CA ARG A 41 4.67 -5.94 -2.17
C ARG A 41 3.64 -5.07 -2.88
N LEU A 42 2.41 -5.56 -2.93
CA LEU A 42 1.30 -4.93 -3.63
C LEU A 42 0.14 -4.73 -2.65
N VAL A 43 -0.52 -3.59 -2.74
CA VAL A 43 -1.74 -3.28 -2.00
C VAL A 43 -2.83 -2.89 -2.98
N HIS A 44 -4.07 -3.29 -2.71
CA HIS A 44 -5.20 -2.84 -3.52
C HIS A 44 -5.37 -1.33 -3.33
N LYS A 45 -5.59 -0.59 -4.42
CA LYS A 45 -5.78 0.87 -4.38
C LYS A 45 -6.90 1.27 -3.41
N ASP A 46 -8.03 0.58 -3.46
CA ASP A 46 -9.16 0.87 -2.57
C ASP A 46 -8.82 0.67 -1.10
N ILE A 47 -8.08 -0.41 -0.78
CA ILE A 47 -7.66 -0.70 0.58
C ILE A 47 -6.74 0.41 1.10
N PHE A 48 -5.77 0.80 0.27
CA PHE A 48 -4.84 1.87 0.61
C PHE A 48 -5.56 3.22 0.79
N ASN A 49 -6.51 3.54 -0.07
CA ASN A 49 -7.31 4.77 0.01
C ASN A 49 -8.20 4.78 1.26
N ASP A 50 -8.81 3.66 1.59
CA ASP A 50 -9.60 3.50 2.82
C ASP A 50 -8.73 3.60 4.08
N TRP A 51 -7.50 3.07 4.05
CA TRP A 51 -6.53 3.25 5.12
C TRP A 51 -6.11 4.71 5.25
N LEU A 52 -5.88 5.44 4.14
CA LEU A 52 -5.61 6.88 4.15
C LEU A 52 -6.77 7.70 4.74
N LYS A 53 -8.01 7.23 4.56
CA LYS A 53 -9.20 7.83 5.19
C LYS A 53 -9.34 7.49 6.68
N GLY A 54 -8.39 6.74 7.25
CA GLY A 54 -8.40 6.35 8.66
C GLY A 54 -9.28 5.15 8.99
N LYS A 55 -9.70 4.34 8.00
CA LYS A 55 -10.38 3.07 8.30
C LYS A 55 -9.38 2.07 8.87
N GLU A 56 -9.63 1.60 10.08
CA GLU A 56 -8.82 0.57 10.73
C GLU A 56 -9.11 -0.80 10.13
N TYR A 57 -8.07 -1.44 9.57
CA TYR A 57 -8.14 -2.82 9.16
C TYR A 57 -7.68 -3.72 10.31
N LYS A 58 -8.59 -4.53 10.87
CA LYS A 58 -8.21 -5.61 11.78
C LYS A 58 -7.53 -6.71 10.97
N VAL A 59 -6.20 -6.64 10.86
CA VAL A 59 -5.41 -7.75 10.34
C VAL A 59 -5.40 -8.82 11.44
N ARG A 60 -6.16 -9.90 11.20
CA ARG A 60 -6.23 -11.08 12.09
C ARG A 60 -4.89 -11.81 12.14
#